data_AF-A0A2S6B2A3-F1
#
_entry.id   AF-A0A2S6B2A3-F1
#
_cell.length_a   1.000
_cell.length_b   1.000
_cell.length_c   1.000
_cell.angle_alpha   90.00
_cell.angle_beta   90.00
_cell.angle_gamma   90.00
#
_symmetry.space_group_name_H-M   'P 1'
#
loop_
_entity.id
_entity.type
_entity.pdbx_description
1 polymer ?
#
loop_
_entity_poly.entity_id
_entity_poly.type
_entity_poly.pdbx_seq_one_letter_code
_entity_poly.pdbx_strand_id
1 'polypeptide(L)'
;MSAIVSERPHASAHIHALTPTFNQLQHSAASPSPESAMNRTSRRLLPPTALALAAALFAGQAIAGPKEDERATNAVRVLNEIQRIPENGIPDKLLDEGKAIVVIPDTLKAGLVIGGRRGHGLMSVKNPDGSWSQPVFIKLTGGSIGFQAGVQSSDVVLVFRNDRSLDSIVNGKFTLGADAGVAAGPVGRNASASTDGQLKAEIWSWSRARGLFAGVALDGAVLQIDDEANTAVYGSAATPRAIFESRAGQPSDAVVGFRDELEEVTELARGNRGTSGSVARAATPAPAVAPVVVEAPAPTQTQGFQPVQEGEVRTEPLDGTP
;
A
#
# COMPACT_ATOMS: atom_id res chain seq x y z
N MET A 1 13.36 -57.41 0.62
CA MET A 1 13.92 -58.05 1.83
C MET A 1 14.14 -56.95 2.85
N SER A 2 13.67 -56.97 4.08
CA SER A 2 12.61 -57.68 4.79
C SER A 2 12.35 -56.84 6.05
N ALA A 3 11.10 -56.80 6.50
CA ALA A 3 10.66 -56.15 7.72
C ALA A 3 11.34 -56.73 8.97
N ILE A 4 11.46 -55.93 10.05
CA ILE A 4 11.25 -56.43 11.42
C ILE A 4 10.47 -55.39 12.23
N VAL A 5 9.27 -55.82 12.61
CA VAL A 5 8.37 -55.35 13.67
C VAL A 5 8.93 -55.79 15.02
N SER A 6 8.78 -55.00 16.08
CA SER A 6 8.69 -55.56 17.43
C SER A 6 7.88 -54.65 18.38
N GLU A 7 7.10 -55.31 19.22
CA GLU A 7 5.90 -54.86 19.90
C GLU A 7 6.14 -54.20 21.28
N ARG A 8 5.10 -53.51 21.78
CA ARG A 8 4.84 -53.14 23.20
C ARG A 8 4.69 -54.43 24.07
N PRO A 9 4.70 -54.46 25.44
CA PRO A 9 3.65 -53.87 26.30
C PRO A 9 3.95 -53.49 27.79
N HIS A 10 3.01 -52.69 28.35
CA HIS A 10 2.38 -52.63 29.70
C HIS A 10 3.13 -52.88 31.03
N ALA A 11 2.90 -51.99 32.02
CA ALA A 11 2.49 -52.25 33.43
C ALA A 11 2.53 -50.94 34.26
N SER A 12 1.40 -50.40 34.75
CA SER A 12 0.73 -50.65 36.05
C SER A 12 1.18 -49.77 37.23
N ALA A 13 0.27 -48.85 37.60
CA ALA A 13 -0.18 -48.41 38.93
C ALA A 13 0.74 -48.52 40.15
N HIS A 14 0.86 -47.42 40.92
CA HIS A 14 0.69 -47.46 42.38
C HIS A 14 0.17 -46.14 42.96
N ILE A 15 -0.90 -46.28 43.76
CA ILE A 15 -1.55 -45.29 44.61
C ILE A 15 -0.84 -45.34 45.97
N HIS A 16 -0.57 -44.18 46.59
CA HIS A 16 -0.46 -44.10 48.04
C HIS A 16 -0.84 -42.71 48.55
N ALA A 17 -1.94 -42.65 49.30
CA ALA A 17 -2.37 -41.51 50.10
C ALA A 17 -1.93 -41.76 51.55
N LEU A 18 -1.35 -40.75 52.20
CA LEU A 18 -1.27 -40.68 53.67
C LEU A 18 -1.44 -39.22 54.12
N THR A 19 -2.48 -39.02 54.93
CA THR A 19 -2.86 -37.80 55.64
C THR A 19 -2.27 -37.82 57.08
N PRO A 20 -2.55 -36.84 57.97
CA PRO A 20 -1.54 -35.96 58.55
C PRO A 20 -1.22 -36.26 60.03
N THR A 21 -0.13 -35.68 60.56
CA THR A 21 0.14 -35.66 62.01
C THR A 21 -0.05 -34.27 62.59
N PHE A 22 -0.94 -34.24 63.57
CA PHE A 22 -1.39 -33.18 64.46
C PHE A 22 -0.33 -32.95 65.55
N ASN A 23 -0.01 -31.70 65.89
CA ASN A 23 0.63 -31.43 67.19
C ASN A 23 0.06 -30.13 67.79
N GLN A 24 -0.64 -30.32 68.91
CA GLN A 24 -1.24 -29.30 69.75
C GLN A 24 -0.55 -29.42 71.11
N LEU A 25 0.04 -28.33 71.61
CA LEU A 25 0.41 -28.19 73.01
C LEU A 25 -0.16 -26.87 73.56
N GLN A 26 -1.11 -27.04 74.47
CA GLN A 26 -1.72 -26.04 75.34
C GLN A 26 -0.75 -25.61 76.45
N HIS A 27 -0.95 -24.42 77.02
CA HIS A 27 -1.02 -24.08 78.46
C HIS A 27 -1.48 -22.60 78.55
N SER A 28 -2.68 -22.30 79.10
CA SER A 28 -2.96 -21.94 80.52
C SER A 28 -2.59 -20.47 80.85
N ALA A 29 -3.33 -19.57 81.54
CA ALA A 29 -4.71 -19.39 82.01
C ALA A 29 -4.81 -17.96 82.63
N ALA A 30 -6.02 -17.36 82.68
CA ALA A 30 -6.50 -16.27 83.59
C ALA A 30 -5.78 -14.87 83.56
N SER A 31 -6.36 -13.68 83.72
CA SER A 31 -7.69 -13.10 84.06
C SER A 31 -7.64 -11.55 83.82
N PRO A 32 -8.70 -10.73 84.03
CA PRO A 32 -9.04 -9.60 83.15
C PRO A 32 -8.87 -8.14 83.68
N SER A 33 -8.99 -7.18 82.73
CA SER A 33 -9.43 -5.74 82.84
C SER A 33 -8.41 -4.69 83.33
N PRO A 34 -8.66 -3.36 83.20
CA PRO A 34 -9.14 -2.56 82.05
C PRO A 34 -8.37 -1.22 81.90
N GLU A 35 -7.97 -0.75 80.71
CA GLU A 35 -7.71 0.70 80.56
C GLU A 35 -7.69 1.22 79.12
N SER A 36 -8.69 2.06 78.85
CA SER A 36 -8.66 3.30 78.07
C SER A 36 -7.44 3.55 77.17
N ALA A 37 -7.64 3.45 75.85
CA ALA A 37 -7.06 4.40 74.90
C ALA A 37 -7.86 4.39 73.60
N MET A 38 -8.79 5.33 73.53
CA MET A 38 -9.51 5.76 72.34
C MET A 38 -8.52 6.08 71.20
N ASN A 39 -8.26 5.12 70.31
CA ASN A 39 -7.64 5.39 69.01
C ASN A 39 -8.74 5.88 68.06
N ARG A 40 -8.94 7.19 68.05
CA ARG A 40 -9.75 7.85 67.01
C ARG A 40 -8.97 7.70 65.71
N THR A 41 -9.13 6.56 65.04
CA THR A 41 -8.54 6.27 63.74
C THR A 41 -9.24 7.17 62.75
N SER A 42 -8.61 8.32 62.51
CA SER A 42 -9.00 9.29 61.50
C SER A 42 -9.12 8.58 60.16
N ARG A 43 -10.34 8.23 59.78
CA ARG A 43 -10.69 7.92 58.39
C ARG A 43 -10.36 9.18 57.59
N ARG A 44 -9.13 9.25 57.07
CA ARG A 44 -8.77 10.19 56.03
C ARG A 44 -9.53 9.75 54.79
N LEU A 45 -10.73 10.31 54.62
CA LEU A 45 -11.49 10.26 53.38
C LEU A 45 -10.60 10.91 52.31
N LEU A 46 -9.96 10.07 51.50
CA LEU A 46 -9.31 10.51 50.26
C LEU A 46 -10.37 11.25 49.43
N PRO A 47 -10.07 12.46 48.91
CA PRO A 47 -11.04 13.21 48.14
C PRO A 47 -11.39 12.42 46.86
N PRO A 48 -12.68 12.31 46.48
CA PRO A 48 -13.14 11.52 45.34
C PRO A 48 -12.60 12.03 43.98
N THR A 49 -11.92 13.17 43.97
CA THR A 49 -11.27 13.75 42.79
C THR A 49 -10.00 13.01 42.35
N ALA A 50 -9.30 12.31 43.24
CA ALA A 50 -8.09 11.58 42.87
C ALA A 50 -8.36 10.29 42.07
N LEU A 51 -9.54 9.68 42.24
CA LEU A 51 -9.92 8.45 41.52
C LEU A 51 -10.46 8.74 40.11
N ALA A 52 -11.02 9.94 39.88
CA ALA A 52 -11.50 10.36 38.56
C ALA A 52 -10.35 10.69 37.60
N LEU A 53 -9.21 11.17 38.10
CA LEU A 53 -8.06 11.50 37.24
C LEU A 53 -7.28 10.26 36.77
N ALA A 54 -7.31 9.17 37.54
CA ALA A 54 -6.72 7.90 37.13
C ALA A 54 -7.57 7.13 36.11
N ALA A 55 -8.89 7.33 36.10
CA ALA A 55 -9.79 6.69 35.14
C ALA A 55 -9.74 7.34 33.73
N ALA A 56 -9.30 8.59 33.62
CA ALA A 56 -9.15 9.28 32.34
C ALA A 56 -7.95 8.80 31.50
N LEU A 57 -7.02 8.05 32.10
CA LEU A 57 -5.89 7.43 31.38
C LEU A 57 -6.22 6.04 30.81
N PHE A 58 -7.44 5.53 31.04
CA PHE A 58 -7.97 4.28 30.48
C PHE A 58 -9.08 4.52 29.45
N ALA A 59 -9.02 5.62 28.69
CA ALA A 59 -9.76 5.70 27.43
C ALA A 59 -9.28 4.52 26.56
N GLY A 60 -10.20 3.59 26.30
CA GLY A 60 -9.90 2.25 25.79
C GLY A 60 -8.94 2.27 24.61
N GLN A 61 -7.86 1.51 24.72
CA GLN A 61 -7.08 1.07 23.57
C GLN A 61 -8.04 0.28 22.71
N ALA A 62 -8.42 0.82 21.55
CA ALA A 62 -9.11 0.06 20.53
C ALA A 62 -8.09 -0.95 19.99
N ILE A 63 -8.04 -2.13 20.62
CA ILE A 63 -7.26 -3.25 20.10
C ILE A 63 -7.98 -3.65 18.81
N ALA A 64 -7.42 -3.20 17.69
CA ALA A 64 -7.73 -3.70 16.37
C ALA A 64 -7.81 -5.23 16.43
N GLY A 65 -8.81 -5.83 15.78
CA GLY A 65 -8.88 -7.28 15.71
C GLY A 65 -7.62 -7.84 15.03
N PRO A 66 -7.26 -9.11 15.26
CA PRO A 66 -6.13 -9.76 14.58
C PRO A 66 -6.14 -9.59 13.05
N LYS A 67 -7.34 -9.41 12.48
CA LYS A 67 -7.59 -9.23 11.05
C LYS A 67 -7.15 -7.87 10.52
N GLU A 68 -7.41 -6.78 11.24
CA GLU A 68 -7.04 -5.43 10.82
C GLU A 68 -5.53 -5.21 10.93
N ASP A 69 -4.91 -5.76 11.97
CA ASP A 69 -3.45 -5.80 12.12
C ASP A 69 -2.77 -6.62 11.01
N GLU A 70 -3.34 -7.78 10.67
CA GLU A 70 -2.85 -8.61 9.57
C GLU A 70 -2.97 -7.88 8.22
N ARG A 71 -4.07 -7.15 7.99
CA ARG A 71 -4.24 -6.32 6.78
C ARG A 71 -3.16 -5.23 6.71
N ALA A 72 -2.88 -4.54 7.81
CA ALA A 72 -1.84 -3.52 7.86
C ALA A 72 -0.44 -4.11 7.59
N THR A 73 -0.13 -5.23 8.25
CA THR A 73 1.11 -5.98 8.05
C THR A 73 1.29 -6.42 6.59
N ASN A 74 0.22 -6.93 5.97
CA ASN A 74 0.23 -7.33 4.57
C ASN A 74 0.39 -6.14 3.62
N ALA A 75 -0.18 -4.98 3.94
CA ALA A 75 0.02 -3.77 3.14
C ALA A 75 1.47 -3.28 3.20
N VAL A 76 2.10 -3.29 4.39
CA VAL A 76 3.54 -3.01 4.56
C VAL A 76 4.38 -3.98 3.75
N ARG A 77 4.07 -5.28 3.79
CA ARG A 77 4.73 -6.30 2.97
C ARG A 77 4.64 -5.97 1.48
N VAL A 78 3.45 -5.62 0.98
CA VAL A 78 3.25 -5.27 -0.44
C VAL A 78 4.08 -4.06 -0.84
N LEU A 79 4.08 -3.00 -0.02
CA LEU A 79 4.84 -1.78 -0.30
C LEU A 79 6.34 -2.09 -0.37
N ASN A 80 6.87 -2.78 0.63
CA ASN A 80 8.24 -3.26 0.69
C ASN A 80 8.62 -4.09 -0.54
N GLU A 81 7.79 -5.05 -0.89
CA GLU A 81 8.08 -5.96 -2.00
C GLU A 81 7.98 -5.28 -3.36
N ILE A 82 7.14 -4.25 -3.53
CA ILE A 82 7.10 -3.43 -4.75
C ILE A 82 8.33 -2.54 -4.85
N GLN A 83 8.76 -1.94 -3.74
CA GLN A 83 9.93 -1.06 -3.74
C GLN A 83 11.25 -1.80 -3.99
N ARG A 84 11.33 -3.08 -3.61
CA ARG A 84 12.51 -3.92 -3.85
C ARG A 84 12.68 -4.39 -5.30
N ILE A 85 11.75 -4.08 -6.20
CA ILE A 85 11.84 -4.54 -7.59
C ILE A 85 12.76 -3.60 -8.37
N PRO A 86 13.89 -4.09 -8.90
CA PRO A 86 14.76 -3.26 -9.73
C PRO A 86 13.99 -2.72 -10.94
N GLU A 87 14.08 -1.42 -11.18
CA GLU A 87 13.48 -0.70 -12.32
C GLU A 87 11.95 -0.76 -12.44
N ASN A 88 11.22 -1.40 -11.51
CA ASN A 88 9.76 -1.56 -11.61
C ASN A 88 8.98 -1.14 -10.35
N GLY A 89 9.68 -0.62 -9.34
CA GLY A 89 9.07 -0.01 -8.17
C GLY A 89 8.30 1.27 -8.51
N ILE A 90 7.68 1.87 -7.49
CA ILE A 90 6.99 3.14 -7.65
C ILE A 90 8.06 4.23 -7.85
N PRO A 91 8.02 5.02 -8.94
CA PRO A 91 8.99 6.09 -9.15
C PRO A 91 9.08 7.02 -7.94
N ASP A 92 10.31 7.40 -7.56
CA ASP A 92 10.58 8.30 -6.43
C ASP A 92 9.76 9.60 -6.50
N LYS A 93 9.55 10.12 -7.71
CA LYS A 93 8.72 11.30 -7.95
C LYS A 93 7.27 11.09 -7.52
N LEU A 94 6.70 9.91 -7.74
CA LEU A 94 5.31 9.60 -7.39
C LEU A 94 5.14 9.34 -5.90
N LEU A 95 6.15 8.78 -5.22
CA LEU A 95 6.16 8.67 -3.77
C LEU A 95 6.26 10.05 -3.09
N ASP A 96 7.08 10.93 -3.65
CA ASP A 96 7.29 12.25 -3.06
C ASP A 96 6.15 13.24 -3.38
N GLU A 97 5.60 13.22 -4.59
CA GLU A 97 4.53 14.16 -4.99
C GLU A 97 3.12 13.57 -4.82
N GLY A 98 3.01 12.28 -4.48
CA GLY A 98 1.73 11.63 -4.22
C GLY A 98 0.96 12.30 -3.08
N LYS A 99 -0.35 12.46 -3.26
CA LYS A 99 -1.28 13.04 -2.30
C LYS A 99 -1.93 12.00 -1.42
N ALA A 100 -2.12 10.79 -1.94
CA ALA A 100 -2.54 9.63 -1.17
C ALA A 100 -1.98 8.36 -1.79
N ILE A 101 -1.68 7.39 -0.93
CA ILE A 101 -1.25 6.05 -1.35
C ILE A 101 -2.23 5.05 -0.76
N VAL A 102 -2.71 4.16 -1.63
CA VAL A 102 -3.62 3.08 -1.29
C VAL A 102 -2.92 1.76 -1.57
N VAL A 103 -2.91 0.86 -0.61
CA VAL A 103 -2.33 -0.48 -0.77
C VAL A 103 -3.38 -1.53 -0.41
N ILE A 104 -3.70 -2.39 -1.36
CA ILE A 104 -4.71 -3.44 -1.25
C ILE A 104 -4.02 -4.79 -1.50
N PRO A 105 -3.54 -5.46 -0.44
CA PRO A 105 -2.98 -6.78 -0.56
C PRO A 105 -4.05 -7.79 -1.01
N ASP A 106 -3.61 -8.81 -1.75
CA ASP A 106 -4.40 -10.01 -2.05
C ASP A 106 -5.80 -9.71 -2.65
N THR A 107 -5.87 -8.73 -3.56
CA THR A 107 -7.10 -8.41 -4.28
C THR A 107 -7.52 -9.63 -5.10
N LEU A 108 -8.71 -10.16 -4.79
CA LEU A 108 -9.27 -11.30 -5.48
C LEU A 108 -10.03 -10.84 -6.71
N LYS A 109 -9.72 -11.44 -7.85
CA LYS A 109 -10.48 -11.34 -9.10
C LYS A 109 -10.99 -12.73 -9.46
N ALA A 110 -12.28 -12.85 -9.74
CA ALA A 110 -12.89 -14.12 -10.14
C ALA A 110 -13.87 -13.91 -11.29
N GLY A 111 -13.78 -14.71 -12.34
CA GLY A 111 -14.70 -14.62 -13.47
C GLY A 111 -14.28 -15.49 -14.65
N LEU A 112 -15.18 -15.57 -15.63
CA LEU A 112 -14.90 -16.13 -16.95
C LEU A 112 -14.68 -14.99 -17.93
N VAL A 113 -15.76 -14.55 -18.59
CA VAL A 113 -15.81 -13.38 -19.46
C VAL A 113 -16.17 -12.13 -18.64
N ILE A 114 -17.14 -12.30 -17.74
CA ILE A 114 -17.60 -11.31 -16.79
C ILE A 114 -17.29 -11.85 -15.40
N GLY A 115 -16.75 -10.98 -14.55
CA GLY A 115 -16.32 -11.34 -13.21
C GLY A 115 -16.44 -10.19 -12.23
N GLY A 116 -16.09 -10.48 -10.99
CA GLY A 116 -15.99 -9.51 -9.91
C GLY A 116 -14.57 -9.43 -9.38
N ARG A 117 -14.25 -8.28 -8.78
CA ARG A 117 -13.07 -8.09 -7.94
C ARG A 117 -13.46 -7.62 -6.55
N ARG A 118 -12.70 -8.06 -5.54
CA ARG A 118 -12.83 -7.61 -4.15
C ARG A 118 -11.47 -7.58 -3.47
N GLY A 119 -11.19 -6.52 -2.74
CA GLY A 119 -9.98 -6.38 -1.93
C GLY A 119 -10.22 -5.53 -0.70
N HIS A 120 -9.34 -5.67 0.29
CA HIS A 120 -9.30 -4.85 1.50
C HIS A 120 -7.90 -4.28 1.65
N GLY A 121 -7.79 -3.04 2.08
CA GLY A 121 -6.51 -2.36 2.14
C GLY A 121 -6.49 -1.20 3.09
N LEU A 122 -5.42 -0.42 2.99
CA LEU A 122 -5.21 0.79 3.76
C LEU A 122 -4.91 1.95 2.81
N MET A 123 -5.28 3.15 3.26
CA MET A 123 -4.99 4.40 2.59
C MET A 123 -4.42 5.40 3.59
N SER A 124 -3.30 6.02 3.25
CA SER A 124 -2.80 7.21 3.94
C SER A 124 -2.80 8.41 3.01
N VAL A 125 -3.02 9.58 3.59
CA VAL A 125 -3.05 10.87 2.90
C VAL A 125 -1.83 11.66 3.32
N LYS A 126 -1.22 12.36 2.36
CA LYS A 126 -0.09 13.22 2.63
C LYS A 126 -0.57 14.57 3.14
N ASN A 127 -0.11 14.94 4.32
CA ASN A 127 -0.40 16.22 4.96
C ASN A 127 0.35 17.37 4.24
N PRO A 128 -0.10 18.62 4.41
CA PRO A 128 0.57 19.79 3.82
C PRO A 128 2.03 19.98 4.24
N ASP A 129 2.42 19.46 5.40
CA ASP A 129 3.80 19.45 5.90
C ASP A 129 4.67 18.34 5.29
N GLY A 130 4.09 17.47 4.45
CA GLY A 130 4.75 16.37 3.79
C GLY A 130 4.77 15.07 4.58
N SER A 131 4.23 15.04 5.80
CA SER A 131 4.05 13.82 6.58
C SER A 131 2.87 12.97 6.09
N TRP A 132 2.84 11.70 6.46
CA TRP A 132 1.72 10.80 6.19
C TRP A 132 0.75 10.74 7.36
N SER A 133 -0.54 10.82 7.06
CA SER A 133 -1.60 10.68 8.05
C SER A 133 -1.76 9.24 8.55
N GLN A 134 -2.48 9.08 9.66
CA GLN A 134 -2.89 7.75 10.11
C GLN A 134 -3.73 7.07 9.02
N PRO A 135 -3.54 5.76 8.79
CA PRO A 135 -4.19 5.11 7.68
C PRO A 135 -5.66 4.80 7.96
N VAL A 136 -6.50 4.99 6.96
CA VAL A 136 -7.88 4.48 6.98
C VAL A 136 -7.95 3.13 6.28
N PHE A 137 -8.84 2.27 6.76
CA PHE A 137 -9.19 1.05 6.08
C PHE A 137 -10.14 1.33 4.92
N ILE A 138 -9.94 0.58 3.84
CA ILE A 138 -10.71 0.72 2.60
C ILE A 138 -11.10 -0.64 2.03
N LYS A 139 -12.14 -0.63 1.20
CA LYS A 139 -12.64 -1.76 0.41
C LYS A 139 -12.57 -1.40 -1.07
N LEU A 140 -12.10 -2.34 -1.89
CA LEU A 140 -12.18 -2.27 -3.35
C LEU A 140 -13.18 -3.31 -3.82
N THR A 141 -14.14 -2.91 -4.64
CA THR A 141 -15.09 -3.82 -5.30
C THR A 141 -15.25 -3.43 -6.76
N GLY A 142 -15.65 -4.32 -7.65
CA GLY A 142 -15.96 -3.91 -9.02
C GLY A 142 -16.23 -5.04 -9.97
N GLY A 143 -16.84 -4.70 -11.11
CA GLY A 143 -16.95 -5.62 -12.24
C GLY A 143 -15.64 -5.69 -13.00
N SER A 144 -15.31 -6.85 -13.53
CA SER A 144 -14.16 -7.02 -14.42
C SER A 144 -14.55 -7.79 -15.67
N ILE A 145 -14.04 -7.36 -16.82
CA ILE A 145 -14.10 -8.13 -18.06
C ILE A 145 -12.71 -8.76 -18.27
N GLY A 146 -12.67 -10.04 -18.61
CA GLY A 146 -11.43 -10.78 -18.77
C GLY A 146 -11.48 -11.79 -19.91
N PHE A 147 -10.33 -12.04 -20.54
CA PHE A 147 -10.16 -13.09 -21.54
C PHE A 147 -9.85 -14.45 -20.91
N GLN A 148 -9.69 -14.51 -19.59
CA GLN A 148 -9.27 -15.70 -18.85
C GLN A 148 -10.28 -16.09 -17.78
N ALA A 149 -10.59 -17.37 -17.75
CA ALA A 149 -11.36 -18.03 -16.72
C ALA A 149 -10.53 -18.31 -15.48
N GLY A 150 -11.01 -17.92 -14.29
CA GLY A 150 -10.46 -18.41 -13.03
C GLY A 150 -10.55 -17.44 -11.86
N VAL A 151 -9.81 -17.79 -10.81
CA VAL A 151 -9.59 -16.97 -9.61
C VAL A 151 -8.13 -16.55 -9.59
N GLN A 152 -7.90 -15.25 -9.44
CA GLN A 152 -6.58 -14.63 -9.38
C GLN A 152 -6.48 -13.81 -8.10
N SER A 153 -5.33 -13.84 -7.44
CA SER A 153 -4.98 -12.92 -6.37
C SER A 153 -3.85 -12.03 -6.86
N SER A 154 -3.99 -10.74 -6.63
CA SER A 154 -2.98 -9.74 -6.99
C SER A 154 -2.95 -8.62 -5.96
N ASP A 155 -1.76 -8.14 -5.64
CA ASP A 155 -1.64 -6.91 -4.88
C ASP A 155 -1.93 -5.71 -5.79
N VAL A 156 -2.52 -4.66 -5.22
CA VAL A 156 -2.81 -3.42 -5.93
C VAL A 156 -2.28 -2.25 -5.12
N VAL A 157 -1.53 -1.35 -5.76
CA VAL A 157 -1.13 -0.07 -5.19
C VAL A 157 -1.60 1.07 -6.06
N LEU A 158 -2.24 2.07 -5.46
CA LEU A 158 -2.70 3.28 -6.15
C LEU A 158 -2.00 4.50 -5.57
N VAL A 159 -1.54 5.38 -6.44
CA VAL A 159 -0.95 6.68 -6.06
C VAL A 159 -1.80 7.79 -6.67
N PHE A 160 -2.46 8.55 -5.80
CA PHE A 160 -3.27 9.71 -6.16
C PHE A 160 -2.39 10.95 -6.25
N ARG A 161 -2.57 11.77 -7.27
CA ARG A 161 -1.74 12.98 -7.48
C ARG A 161 -2.49 14.30 -7.38
N ASN A 162 -3.82 14.28 -7.45
CA ASN A 162 -4.63 15.49 -7.38
C ASN A 162 -5.46 15.52 -6.08
N ASP A 163 -5.82 16.72 -5.66
CA ASP A 163 -6.64 16.91 -4.46
C ASP A 163 -8.11 16.55 -4.75
N ARG A 164 -8.57 16.72 -6.00
CA ARG A 164 -9.96 16.43 -6.41
C ARG A 164 -10.34 14.95 -6.24
N SER A 165 -9.52 14.02 -6.74
CA SER A 165 -9.80 12.58 -6.63
C SER A 165 -9.66 12.11 -5.18
N LEU A 166 -8.81 12.77 -4.39
CA LEU A 166 -8.69 12.54 -2.96
C LEU A 166 -9.94 12.98 -2.20
N ASP A 167 -10.46 14.20 -2.44
CA ASP A 167 -11.65 14.70 -1.77
C ASP A 167 -12.85 13.75 -1.95
N SER A 168 -13.03 13.19 -3.15
CA SER A 168 -14.12 12.27 -3.44
C SER A 168 -14.03 10.95 -2.64
N ILE A 169 -12.83 10.37 -2.44
CA ILE A 169 -12.68 9.16 -1.62
C ILE A 169 -12.86 9.44 -0.12
N VAL A 170 -12.37 10.58 0.36
CA VAL A 170 -12.57 10.99 1.77
C VAL A 170 -14.06 11.14 2.10
N ASN A 171 -14.88 11.47 1.11
CA ASN A 171 -16.33 11.62 1.25
C ASN A 171 -17.13 10.31 1.06
N GLY A 172 -16.47 9.16 0.91
CA GLY A 172 -17.08 7.84 1.16
C GLY A 172 -16.87 6.81 0.05
N LYS A 173 -17.06 7.17 -1.22
CA LYS A 173 -16.89 6.23 -2.34
C LYS A 173 -16.34 6.91 -3.58
N PHE A 174 -15.56 6.16 -4.34
CA PHE A 174 -14.85 6.64 -5.51
C PHE A 174 -14.78 5.57 -6.59
N THR A 175 -15.18 5.88 -7.82
CA THR A 175 -15.20 4.95 -8.95
C THR A 175 -14.03 5.22 -9.89
N LEU A 176 -13.08 4.29 -9.91
CA LEU A 176 -11.91 4.32 -10.78
C LEU A 176 -12.34 4.27 -12.25
N GLY A 177 -11.82 5.20 -13.07
CA GLY A 177 -12.15 5.37 -14.49
C GLY A 177 -13.38 6.24 -14.77
N ALA A 178 -14.31 6.38 -13.82
CA ALA A 178 -15.48 7.25 -13.95
C ALA A 178 -15.29 8.60 -13.25
N ASP A 179 -14.79 8.58 -12.01
CA ASP A 179 -14.57 9.79 -11.20
C ASP A 179 -13.16 10.39 -11.42
N ALA A 180 -12.20 9.57 -11.86
CA ALA A 180 -10.88 10.00 -12.33
C ALA A 180 -10.26 9.01 -13.31
N GLY A 181 -9.40 9.54 -14.18
CA GLY A 181 -8.56 8.73 -15.05
C GLY A 181 -7.50 7.97 -14.26
N VAL A 182 -7.52 6.64 -14.39
CA VAL A 182 -6.52 5.74 -13.82
C VAL A 182 -5.58 5.27 -14.94
N ALA A 183 -4.28 5.28 -14.68
CA ALA A 183 -3.30 4.70 -15.59
C ALA A 183 -2.45 3.64 -14.91
N ALA A 184 -1.96 2.71 -15.72
CA ALA A 184 -0.94 1.76 -15.35
C ALA A 184 0.38 2.48 -15.05
N GLY A 185 0.99 2.22 -13.89
CA GLY A 185 2.32 2.71 -13.54
C GLY A 185 3.37 2.38 -14.61
N PRO A 186 4.33 3.29 -14.89
CA PRO A 186 5.46 2.95 -15.75
C PRO A 186 6.28 1.82 -15.11
N VAL A 187 6.79 0.93 -15.95
CA VAL A 187 7.63 -0.21 -15.55
C VAL A 187 8.92 -0.24 -16.38
N GLY A 188 9.97 -0.81 -15.80
CA GLY A 188 11.30 -0.92 -16.37
C GLY A 188 12.03 0.42 -16.45
N ARG A 189 13.03 0.50 -17.34
CA ARG A 189 13.85 1.70 -17.58
C ARG A 189 13.06 2.98 -17.90
N ASN A 190 11.79 2.84 -18.27
CA ASN A 190 10.90 3.98 -18.51
C ASN A 190 10.38 4.59 -17.19
N ALA A 191 10.34 3.84 -16.09
CA ALA A 191 9.97 4.33 -14.76
C ALA A 191 11.01 5.33 -14.22
N SER A 192 12.31 5.02 -14.37
CA SER A 192 13.42 5.88 -13.94
C SER A 192 13.59 7.14 -14.80
N ALA A 193 13.14 7.12 -16.05
CA ALA A 193 13.17 8.26 -16.97
C ALA A 193 11.84 9.05 -17.06
N SER A 194 10.81 8.67 -16.28
CA SER A 194 9.49 9.29 -16.36
C SER A 194 9.54 10.75 -15.92
N THR A 195 9.40 11.66 -16.88
CA THR A 195 9.29 13.12 -16.64
C THR A 195 7.83 13.52 -16.43
N ASP A 196 7.58 14.76 -15.96
CA ASP A 196 6.22 15.24 -15.69
C ASP A 196 5.28 15.12 -16.88
N GLY A 197 5.80 15.23 -18.10
CA GLY A 197 5.00 15.10 -19.33
C GLY A 197 4.46 13.69 -19.58
N GLN A 198 5.08 12.65 -18.99
CA GLN A 198 4.64 11.26 -19.10
C GLN A 198 3.74 10.86 -17.92
N LEU A 199 3.88 11.54 -16.79
CA LEU A 199 3.06 11.32 -15.61
C LEU A 199 1.82 12.23 -15.64
N LYS A 200 0.83 11.96 -16.51
CA LYS A 200 -0.38 12.80 -16.64
C LYS A 200 -1.64 12.25 -15.96
N ALA A 201 -1.66 10.99 -15.57
CA ALA A 201 -2.82 10.40 -14.92
C ALA A 201 -3.04 10.97 -13.52
N GLU A 202 -4.32 11.10 -13.16
CA GLU A 202 -4.76 11.54 -11.84
C GLU A 202 -4.44 10.49 -10.77
N ILE A 203 -4.56 9.21 -11.16
CA ILE A 203 -4.25 8.05 -10.32
C ILE A 203 -3.35 7.10 -11.10
N TRP A 204 -2.23 6.71 -10.50
CA TRP A 204 -1.37 5.65 -11.02
C TRP A 204 -1.61 4.35 -10.28
N SER A 205 -1.60 3.23 -11.01
CA SER A 205 -1.88 1.91 -10.46
C SER A 205 -0.79 0.90 -10.79
N TRP A 206 -0.32 0.18 -9.78
CA TRP A 206 0.53 -0.99 -9.92
C TRP A 206 -0.23 -2.21 -9.46
N SER A 207 -0.02 -3.32 -10.16
CA SER A 207 -0.45 -4.61 -9.68
C SER A 207 0.61 -5.66 -9.86
N ARG A 208 0.63 -6.59 -8.91
CA ARG A 208 1.57 -7.68 -8.86
C ARG A 208 0.84 -8.98 -8.58
N ALA A 209 0.99 -9.96 -9.46
CA ALA A 209 0.55 -11.33 -9.24
C ALA A 209 1.74 -12.27 -9.46
N ARG A 210 2.16 -13.00 -8.41
CA ARG A 210 3.19 -14.06 -8.48
C ARG A 210 4.42 -13.69 -9.34
N GLY A 211 4.96 -12.49 -9.14
CA GLY A 211 6.17 -12.01 -9.84
C GLY A 211 5.96 -11.36 -11.21
N LEU A 212 4.72 -11.23 -11.69
CA LEU A 212 4.40 -10.50 -12.92
C LEU A 212 3.74 -9.16 -12.59
N PHE A 213 4.26 -8.09 -13.21
CA PHE A 213 3.72 -6.74 -13.15
C PHE A 213 2.97 -6.42 -14.42
N ALA A 214 1.77 -5.89 -14.24
CA ALA A 214 1.06 -5.22 -15.30
C ALA A 214 0.26 -4.09 -14.68
N GLY A 215 0.05 -3.04 -15.47
CA GLY A 215 -1.05 -2.14 -15.20
C GLY A 215 -2.33 -2.92 -14.96
N VAL A 216 -3.00 -2.64 -13.84
CA VAL A 216 -4.29 -3.27 -13.58
C VAL A 216 -5.40 -2.41 -14.17
N ALA A 217 -6.19 -3.00 -15.05
CA ALA A 217 -7.45 -2.40 -15.46
C ALA A 217 -8.40 -2.40 -14.25
N LEU A 218 -8.48 -1.24 -13.60
CA LEU A 218 -9.36 -0.98 -12.46
C LEU A 218 -10.59 -0.16 -12.85
N ASP A 219 -10.76 0.15 -14.13
CA ASP A 219 -11.95 0.85 -14.62
C ASP A 219 -13.22 0.12 -14.15
N GLY A 220 -14.14 0.90 -13.59
CA GLY A 220 -15.39 0.41 -13.00
C GLY A 220 -15.23 -0.23 -11.62
N ALA A 221 -14.06 -0.16 -10.99
CA ALA A 221 -13.89 -0.53 -9.60
C ALA A 221 -14.23 0.65 -8.67
N VAL A 222 -14.96 0.35 -7.60
CA VAL A 222 -15.34 1.28 -6.55
C VAL A 222 -14.45 1.07 -5.34
N LEU A 223 -13.75 2.13 -4.97
CA LEU A 223 -12.96 2.27 -3.76
C LEU A 223 -13.82 2.96 -2.69
N GLN A 224 -13.91 2.37 -1.51
CA GLN A 224 -14.79 2.84 -0.44
C GLN A 224 -14.08 2.81 0.90
N ILE A 225 -14.44 3.74 1.78
CA ILE A 225 -14.02 3.70 3.19
C ILE A 225 -14.64 2.46 3.86
N ASP A 226 -13.85 1.74 4.64
CA ASP A 226 -14.31 0.62 5.47
C ASP A 226 -14.64 1.12 6.88
N ASP A 227 -15.81 1.76 7.04
CA ASP A 227 -16.23 2.38 8.32
C ASP A 227 -16.27 1.37 9.48
N GLU A 228 -16.60 0.11 9.19
CA GLU A 228 -16.63 -0.98 10.17
C GLU A 228 -15.22 -1.29 10.69
N ALA A 229 -14.25 -1.48 9.79
CA ALA A 229 -12.86 -1.69 10.17
C ALA A 229 -12.26 -0.45 10.86
N ASN A 230 -12.55 0.75 10.36
CA ASN A 230 -12.12 1.99 10.99
C ASN A 230 -12.69 2.13 12.41
N THR A 231 -13.97 1.81 12.61
CA THR A 231 -14.57 1.83 13.95
C THR A 231 -13.95 0.79 14.88
N ALA A 232 -13.61 -0.40 14.35
CA ALA A 232 -12.95 -1.44 15.13
C ALA A 232 -11.54 -1.04 15.60
N VAL A 233 -10.79 -0.32 14.78
CA VAL A 233 -9.41 0.11 15.09
C VAL A 233 -9.35 1.43 15.86
N TYR A 234 -10.24 2.38 15.56
CA TYR A 234 -10.13 3.75 16.04
C TYR A 234 -11.27 4.17 16.99
N GLY A 235 -12.26 3.30 17.21
CA GLY A 235 -13.43 3.55 18.06
C GLY A 235 -14.59 4.21 17.34
N SER A 236 -15.71 4.44 18.04
CA SER A 236 -16.99 4.87 17.45
C SER A 236 -17.02 6.28 16.84
N ALA A 237 -16.01 7.11 17.11
CA ALA A 237 -15.88 8.45 16.53
C ALA A 237 -15.00 8.48 15.26
N ALA A 238 -14.61 7.31 14.75
CA ALA A 238 -13.68 7.12 13.65
C ALA A 238 -14.28 7.52 12.29
N THR A 239 -14.28 8.82 12.00
CA THR A 239 -14.49 9.31 10.64
C THR A 239 -13.16 9.37 9.88
N PRO A 240 -13.13 9.25 8.54
CA PRO A 240 -11.89 9.37 7.77
C PRO A 240 -11.13 10.65 8.11
N ARG A 241 -11.84 11.78 8.20
CA ARG A 241 -11.26 13.07 8.56
C ARG A 241 -10.64 13.06 9.96
N ALA A 242 -11.33 12.49 10.95
CA ALA A 242 -10.79 12.39 12.30
C ALA A 242 -9.53 11.50 12.35
N ILE A 243 -9.49 10.41 11.57
CA ILE A 243 -8.31 9.55 11.48
C ILE A 243 -7.14 10.31 10.83
N PHE A 244 -7.37 10.94 9.68
CA PHE A 244 -6.30 11.66 8.98
C PHE A 244 -5.72 12.80 9.81
N GLU A 245 -6.56 13.53 10.53
CA GLU A 245 -6.16 14.62 11.43
C GLU A 245 -5.64 14.11 12.78
N SER A 246 -5.48 12.79 12.96
CA SER A 246 -5.02 12.16 14.21
C SER A 246 -5.88 12.52 15.44
N ARG A 247 -7.18 12.73 15.23
CA ARG A 247 -8.20 13.02 16.26
C ARG A 247 -9.03 11.80 16.68
N ALA A 248 -8.85 10.66 16.01
CA ALA A 248 -9.52 9.40 16.37
C ALA A 248 -8.76 8.67 17.50
N GLY A 249 -9.21 7.46 17.86
CA GLY A 249 -8.49 6.60 18.81
C GLY A 249 -7.06 6.30 18.36
N GLN A 250 -6.21 5.81 19.26
CA GLN A 250 -4.86 5.37 18.88
C GLN A 250 -4.95 3.96 18.28
N PRO A 251 -4.40 3.73 17.07
CA PRO A 251 -4.37 2.41 16.46
C PRO A 251 -3.26 1.53 17.05
N SER A 252 -3.22 0.27 16.64
CA SER A 252 -2.13 -0.66 16.96
C SER A 252 -0.82 -0.32 16.25
N ASP A 253 0.29 -0.85 16.75
CA ASP A 253 1.62 -0.71 16.12
C ASP A 253 1.65 -1.25 14.69
N ALA A 254 0.88 -2.30 14.38
CA ALA A 254 0.80 -2.85 13.02
C ALA A 254 0.22 -1.83 12.03
N VAL A 255 -0.81 -1.11 12.44
CA VAL A 255 -1.46 -0.06 11.64
C VAL A 255 -0.56 1.18 11.53
N VAL A 256 0.11 1.55 12.63
CA VAL A 256 1.13 2.61 12.62
C VAL A 256 2.27 2.27 11.66
N GLY A 257 2.71 1.01 11.62
CA GLY A 257 3.78 0.54 10.75
C GLY A 257 3.52 0.78 9.26
N PHE A 258 2.26 0.81 8.81
CA PHE A 258 1.94 1.19 7.43
C PHE A 258 2.25 2.66 7.13
N ARG A 259 1.91 3.58 8.04
CA ARG A 259 2.28 5.00 7.91
C ARG A 259 3.79 5.17 7.96
N ASP A 260 4.45 4.51 8.90
CA ASP A 260 5.89 4.66 9.12
C ASP A 260 6.70 4.15 7.92
N GLU A 261 6.28 3.03 7.31
CA GLU A 261 6.86 2.55 6.05
C GLU A 261 6.66 3.58 4.92
N LEU A 262 5.49 4.21 4.82
CA LEU A 262 5.27 5.27 3.83
C LEU A 262 6.18 6.48 4.04
N GLU A 263 6.40 6.89 5.28
CA GLU A 263 7.38 7.94 5.62
C GLU A 263 8.77 7.53 5.16
N GLU A 264 9.24 6.33 5.55
CA GLU A 264 10.56 5.84 5.20
C GLU A 264 10.78 5.80 3.68
N VAL A 265 9.87 5.18 2.92
CA VAL A 265 10.03 5.09 1.45
C VAL A 265 9.96 6.46 0.77
N THR A 266 9.22 7.41 1.34
CA THR A 266 9.12 8.77 0.81
C THR A 266 10.37 9.57 1.12
N GLU A 267 10.95 9.43 2.31
CA GLU A 267 12.22 10.05 2.67
C GLU A 267 13.37 9.54 1.80
N LEU A 268 13.43 8.21 1.57
CA LEU A 268 14.39 7.61 0.65
C LEU A 268 14.23 8.16 -0.77
N ALA A 269 12.99 8.25 -1.26
CA ALA A 269 12.69 8.83 -2.57
C ALA A 269 13.15 10.30 -2.68
N ARG A 270 12.87 11.13 -1.67
CA ARG A 270 13.36 12.52 -1.61
C ARG A 270 14.89 12.58 -1.66
N GLY A 271 15.56 11.73 -0.90
CA GLY A 271 17.01 11.61 -0.88
C GLY A 271 17.60 11.31 -2.26
N ASN A 272 17.03 10.32 -2.95
CA ASN A 272 17.45 9.94 -4.31
C ASN A 272 17.24 11.06 -5.34
N ARG A 273 16.13 11.81 -5.24
CA ARG A 273 15.88 12.96 -6.13
C ARG A 273 16.83 14.12 -5.86
N GLY A 274 17.09 14.42 -4.57
CA GLY A 274 18.00 15.49 -4.17
C GLY A 274 19.44 15.23 -4.61
N THR A 275 19.92 13.99 -4.49
CA THR A 275 21.25 13.59 -4.98
C THR A 275 21.31 13.64 -6.50
N SER A 276 20.33 13.07 -7.21
CA SER A 276 20.26 13.07 -8.69
C SER A 276 20.22 14.48 -9.28
N GLY A 277 19.46 15.40 -8.68
CA GLY A 277 19.42 16.81 -9.08
C GLY A 277 20.75 17.54 -8.83
N SER A 278 21.47 17.17 -7.78
CA SER A 278 22.81 17.69 -7.50
C SER A 278 23.85 17.19 -8.53
N VAL A 279 23.82 15.90 -8.90
CA VAL A 279 24.71 15.37 -9.96
C VAL A 279 24.43 16.01 -11.31
N ALA A 280 23.15 16.20 -11.66
CA ALA A 280 22.75 16.88 -12.89
C ALA A 280 23.15 18.37 -12.91
N ARG A 281 23.18 19.04 -11.75
CA ARG A 281 23.63 20.43 -11.62
C ARG A 281 25.15 20.58 -11.59
N ALA A 282 25.87 19.57 -11.10
CA ALA A 282 27.32 19.49 -11.13
C ALA A 282 27.87 19.16 -12.54
N ALA A 283 27.06 18.47 -13.36
CA ALA A 283 27.29 18.39 -14.80
C ALA A 283 27.10 19.79 -15.42
N THR A 284 28.20 20.55 -15.48
CA THR A 284 28.28 21.78 -16.26
C THR A 284 27.72 21.50 -17.66
N PRO A 285 26.83 22.33 -18.24
CA PRO A 285 26.36 22.09 -19.59
C PRO A 285 27.59 22.01 -20.49
N ALA A 286 27.77 20.86 -21.14
CA ALA A 286 28.79 20.73 -22.17
C ALA A 286 28.61 21.92 -23.12
N PRO A 287 29.69 22.65 -23.46
CA PRO A 287 29.59 23.86 -24.26
C PRO A 287 28.78 23.51 -25.51
N ALA A 288 27.72 24.28 -25.75
CA ALA A 288 26.84 24.12 -26.89
C ALA A 288 27.72 24.06 -28.14
N VAL A 289 27.84 22.86 -28.70
CA VAL A 289 28.47 22.69 -30.01
C VAL A 289 27.58 23.49 -30.94
N ALA A 290 28.11 24.59 -31.48
CA ALA A 290 27.39 25.46 -32.40
C ALA A 290 26.69 24.60 -33.46
N PRO A 291 25.45 24.94 -33.85
CA PRO A 291 24.75 24.15 -34.85
C PRO A 291 25.61 24.11 -36.12
N VAL A 292 26.08 22.92 -36.48
CA VAL A 292 26.61 22.66 -37.81
C VAL A 292 25.45 22.92 -38.75
N VAL A 293 25.49 24.06 -39.45
CA VAL A 293 24.55 24.38 -40.51
C VAL A 293 24.76 23.32 -41.59
N VAL A 294 23.91 22.30 -41.59
CA VAL A 294 23.78 21.41 -42.74
C VAL A 294 23.02 22.22 -43.77
N GLU A 295 23.78 22.82 -44.69
CA GLU A 295 23.24 23.47 -45.88
C GLU A 295 22.38 22.46 -46.64
N ALA A 296 21.09 22.77 -46.77
CA ALA A 296 20.16 21.94 -47.53
C ALA A 296 20.63 21.87 -48.99
N PRO A 297 20.65 20.69 -49.63
CA PRO A 297 20.94 20.62 -51.06
C PRO A 297 19.88 21.45 -51.80
N ALA A 298 20.36 22.31 -52.70
CA ALA A 298 19.53 23.17 -53.53
C ALA A 298 18.43 22.38 -54.24
N PRO A 299 17.22 22.97 -54.46
CA PRO A 299 16.16 22.30 -55.18
C PRO A 299 16.62 22.02 -56.61
N THR A 300 16.64 20.74 -56.98
CA THR A 300 16.84 20.30 -58.36
C THR A 300 15.72 20.90 -59.20
N GLN A 301 16.08 21.81 -60.12
CA GLN A 301 15.13 22.35 -61.09
C GLN A 301 14.61 21.19 -61.95
N THR A 302 13.32 20.93 -61.88
CA THR A 302 12.62 19.98 -62.74
C THR A 302 12.66 20.54 -64.17
N GLN A 303 13.65 20.12 -64.96
CA GLN A 303 13.64 20.40 -66.40
C GLN A 303 12.45 19.66 -67.01
N GLY A 304 11.54 20.43 -67.61
CA GLY A 304 10.33 19.91 -68.23
C GLY A 304 10.66 18.91 -69.34
N PHE A 305 9.84 17.85 -69.41
CA PHE A 305 9.85 16.91 -70.52
C PHE A 305 9.58 17.68 -71.83
N GLN A 306 10.57 17.71 -72.72
CA GLN A 306 10.32 18.04 -74.13
C GLN A 306 9.70 16.82 -74.80
N PRO A 307 8.54 16.94 -75.46
CA PRO A 307 8.01 15.85 -76.28
C PRO A 307 8.94 15.64 -77.48
N VAL A 308 9.35 14.39 -77.67
CA VAL A 308 10.19 13.95 -78.80
C VAL A 308 9.37 14.13 -80.08
N GLN A 309 9.90 14.88 -81.05
CA GLN A 309 9.28 15.00 -82.36
C GLN A 309 9.41 13.68 -83.13
N GLU A 310 8.28 13.25 -83.67
CA GLU A 310 8.09 12.03 -84.44
C GLU A 310 8.81 12.18 -85.80
N GLY A 311 9.85 11.37 -86.03
CA GLY A 311 10.64 11.43 -87.26
C GLY A 311 11.48 10.17 -87.48
N GLU A 312 11.09 9.41 -88.50
CA GLU A 312 11.82 8.34 -89.17
C GLU A 312 11.93 6.98 -88.43
N VAL A 313 10.82 6.23 -88.44
CA VAL A 313 10.86 4.77 -88.22
C VAL A 313 11.53 4.12 -89.43
N ARG A 314 12.81 3.75 -89.30
CA ARG A 314 13.46 2.82 -90.21
C ARG A 314 13.05 1.40 -89.83
N THR A 315 12.31 0.74 -90.70
CA THR A 315 12.04 -0.70 -90.61
C THR A 315 13.12 -1.43 -91.38
N GLU A 316 13.94 -2.20 -90.68
CA GLU A 316 14.91 -3.12 -91.28
C GLU A 316 14.27 -4.52 -91.29
N PRO A 317 14.12 -5.16 -92.47
CA PRO A 317 13.52 -6.49 -92.54
C PRO A 317 14.53 -7.57 -92.13
N LEU A 318 14.06 -8.53 -91.34
CA LEU A 318 14.79 -9.74 -90.98
C LEU A 318 14.86 -10.67 -92.20
N ASP A 319 16.01 -10.69 -92.86
CA ASP A 319 16.34 -11.70 -93.88
C ASP A 319 16.43 -13.09 -93.25
N GLY A 320 15.73 -14.02 -93.90
CA GLY A 320 15.61 -15.40 -93.46
C GLY A 320 16.67 -16.33 -94.04
N THR A 321 16.75 -17.47 -93.35
CA THR A 321 17.03 -18.83 -93.88
C THR A 321 18.47 -19.17 -94.32
N PRO A 322 18.84 -20.47 -94.40
CA PRO A 322 18.01 -21.69 -94.27
C PRO A 322 18.27 -22.57 -93.05
#